data_AF-A0A931VI63-F1
#
_entry.id   AF-A0A931VI63-F1
#
_cell.length_a   1.000
_cell.length_b   1.000
_cell.length_c   1.000
_cell.angle_alpha   90.00
_cell.angle_beta   90.00
_cell.angle_gamma   90.00
#
_symmetry.space_group_name_H-M   'P 1'
#
loop_
_entity.id
_entity.type
_entity.pdbx_description
1 polymer ?
#
loop_
_entity_poly.entity_id
_entity_poly.type
_entity_poly.pdbx_seq_one_letter_code
_entity_poly.pdbx_strand_id
1 'polypeptide(L)'
;MDKIDINEIGMRRKFEEEVSRFMKFQKSFFTGAKKLKPEKNIDLRSYAKYLLREGSVIEKRELLSCIKNKLILTQKALTIEKK
;
A
#
# COMPACT_ATOMS: atom_id res chain seq x y z
N MET A 1 7.98 -5.46 7.65
CA MET A 1 7.48 -5.68 6.27
C MET A 1 8.51 -6.36 5.38
N ASP A 2 9.81 -6.24 5.63
CA ASP A 2 10.85 -6.73 4.70
C ASP A 2 10.93 -8.26 4.57
N LYS A 3 10.38 -9.00 5.54
CA LYS A 3 10.34 -10.48 5.57
C LYS A 3 8.96 -11.08 5.26
N ILE A 4 7.98 -10.24 4.92
CA ILE A 4 6.60 -10.67 4.65
C ILE A 4 6.43 -10.84 3.15
N ASP A 5 5.82 -11.97 2.75
CA ASP A 5 5.34 -12.23 1.41
C ASP A 5 3.97 -11.55 1.23
N ILE A 6 3.92 -10.60 0.29
CA ILE A 6 2.77 -9.75 0.05
C ILE A 6 2.36 -9.91 -1.41
N ASN A 7 1.06 -9.83 -1.69
CA ASN A 7 0.55 -9.70 -3.04
C ASN A 7 0.90 -8.32 -3.63
N GLU A 8 2.08 -8.23 -4.24
CA GLU A 8 2.61 -7.00 -4.85
C GLU A 8 1.76 -6.49 -6.02
N ILE A 9 1.12 -7.39 -6.77
CA ILE A 9 0.24 -7.03 -7.90
C ILE A 9 -0.97 -6.24 -7.40
N GLY A 10 -1.62 -6.73 -6.34
CA GLY A 10 -2.78 -6.06 -5.74
C GLY A 10 -2.44 -4.69 -5.17
N MET A 11 -1.30 -4.59 -4.46
CA MET A 11 -0.83 -3.32 -3.90
C MET A 11 -0.49 -2.29 -4.98
N ARG A 12 0.18 -2.73 -6.06
CA ARG A 12 0.54 -1.84 -7.17
C ARG A 12 -0.70 -1.21 -7.80
N ARG A 13 -1.72 -2.02 -8.09
CA ARG A 13 -2.96 -1.52 -8.69
C ARG A 13 -3.63 -0.47 -7.80
N LYS A 14 -3.71 -0.72 -6.48
CA LYS A 14 -4.29 0.22 -5.51
C LYS A 14 -3.53 1.55 -5.46
N PHE A 15 -2.20 1.48 -5.42
CA PHE A 15 -1.35 2.66 -5.48
C PHE A 15 -1.59 3.47 -6.77
N GLU A 16 -1.60 2.79 -7.92
CA GLU A 16 -1.87 3.45 -9.21
C GLU A 16 -3.25 4.11 -9.26
N GLU A 17 -4.28 3.49 -8.67
CA GLU A 17 -5.62 4.05 -8.54
C GLU A 17 -5.67 5.30 -7.66
N GLU A 18 -4.94 5.33 -6.53
CA GLU A 18 -4.83 6.52 -5.66
C GLU A 18 -4.10 7.66 -6.35
N VAL A 19 -2.95 7.36 -6.96
CA VAL A 19 -2.18 8.35 -7.72
C VAL A 19 -3.01 8.91 -8.88
N SER A 20 -3.75 8.05 -9.60
CA SER A 20 -4.66 8.47 -10.68
C SER A 20 -5.79 9.38 -10.16
N ARG A 21 -6.41 9.03 -9.02
CA ARG A 21 -7.44 9.87 -8.38
C ARG A 21 -6.88 11.22 -7.96
N PHE A 22 -5.68 11.23 -7.38
CA PHE A 22 -5.00 12.47 -6.99
C PHE A 22 -4.68 13.35 -8.20
N MET A 23 -4.17 12.78 -9.30
CA MET A 23 -3.92 13.53 -10.53
C MET A 23 -5.20 14.09 -11.15
N LYS A 24 -6.31 13.32 -11.13
CA LYS A 24 -7.61 13.80 -11.59
C LYS A 24 -8.08 14.97 -10.73
N PHE A 25 -8.01 14.84 -9.41
CA PHE A 25 -8.33 15.93 -8.49
C PHE A 25 -7.48 17.17 -8.79
N GLN A 26 -6.16 17.02 -8.91
CA GLN A 26 -5.28 18.15 -9.19
C GLN A 26 -5.64 18.87 -10.49
N LYS A 27 -5.90 18.11 -11.56
CA LYS A 27 -6.30 18.69 -12.86
C LYS A 27 -7.65 19.39 -12.80
N SER A 28 -8.59 18.88 -12.02
CA SER A 28 -9.94 19.45 -11.92
C SER A 28 -9.98 20.74 -11.09
N PHE A 29 -9.14 20.85 -10.06
CA PHE A 29 -9.20 21.97 -9.10
C PHE A 29 -8.06 22.99 -9.23
N PHE A 30 -6.92 22.64 -9.83
CA PHE A 30 -5.79 23.56 -10.00
C PHE A 30 -5.45 23.79 -11.48
N THR A 31 -5.62 25.02 -11.94
CA THR A 31 -5.17 25.47 -13.26
C THR A 31 -3.64 25.49 -13.32
N GLY A 32 -3.04 24.69 -14.21
CA GLY A 32 -1.58 24.60 -14.38
C GLY A 32 -0.88 23.46 -13.63
N ALA A 33 -1.62 22.51 -13.04
CA ALA A 33 -1.02 21.34 -12.39
C ALA A 33 -0.07 20.59 -13.34
N LYS A 34 1.18 20.41 -12.92
CA LYS A 34 2.17 19.59 -13.64
C LYS A 34 1.65 18.16 -13.75
N LYS A 35 1.80 17.54 -14.93
CA LYS A 35 1.57 16.10 -15.09
C LYS A 35 2.59 15.36 -14.24
N LEU A 36 2.19 14.96 -13.04
CA LEU A 36 2.86 13.86 -12.35
C LEU A 36 2.76 12.65 -13.30
N LYS A 37 3.87 11.95 -13.52
CA LYS A 37 3.85 10.63 -14.15
C LYS A 37 4.10 9.61 -13.04
N PRO A 38 3.27 8.57 -12.91
CA PRO A 38 3.59 7.49 -11.99
C PRO A 38 4.94 6.90 -12.42
N GLU A 39 5.90 6.86 -11.50
CA GLU A 39 7.18 6.21 -11.75
C GLU A 39 6.95 4.72 -12.04
N LYS A 40 7.70 4.15 -12.98
CA LYS A 40 7.58 2.71 -13.29
C LYS A 40 8.08 1.83 -12.14
N ASN A 41 9.02 2.34 -11.35
CA ASN A 41 9.70 1.62 -10.27
C ASN A 41 9.20 2.09 -8.90
N ILE A 42 7.92 1.86 -8.63
CA ILE A 42 7.34 2.14 -7.32
C ILE A 42 7.88 1.15 -6.29
N ASP A 43 8.42 1.66 -5.19
CA ASP A 43 8.75 0.85 -4.01
C ASP A 43 7.49 0.54 -3.20
N LEU A 44 6.87 -0.60 -3.55
CA LEU A 44 5.66 -1.10 -2.90
C LEU A 44 5.86 -1.42 -1.41
N ARG A 45 7.08 -1.70 -0.96
CA ARG A 45 7.36 -1.94 0.47
C ARG A 45 7.32 -0.63 1.24
N SER A 46 7.86 0.43 0.67
CA SER A 46 7.75 1.77 1.26
C SER A 46 6.30 2.24 1.31
N TYR A 47 5.52 1.98 0.27
CA TYR A 47 4.07 2.23 0.28
C TYR A 47 3.34 1.44 1.38
N ALA A 48 3.63 0.13 1.53
CA ALA A 48 3.07 -0.67 2.61
C ALA A 48 3.46 -0.15 4.00
N LYS A 49 4.71 0.29 4.20
CA LYS A 49 5.16 0.92 5.45
C LYS A 49 4.41 2.23 5.72
N TYR A 50 4.18 3.04 4.69
CA TYR A 50 3.39 4.27 4.77
C TYR A 50 1.95 3.99 5.20
N LEU A 51 1.26 3.06 4.52
CA LEU A 51 -0.12 2.69 4.86
C LEU A 51 -0.26 2.20 6.30
N LEU A 52 0.69 1.41 6.81
CA LEU A 52 0.67 0.96 8.21
C LEU A 52 0.82 2.12 9.21
N ARG A 53 1.55 3.17 8.86
CA ARG A 53 1.77 4.35 9.71
C ARG A 53 0.58 5.31 9.61
N GLU A 54 0.36 5.84 8.42
CA GLU A 54 -0.52 6.99 8.16
C GLU A 54 -1.88 6.62 7.56
N GLY A 55 -2.02 5.40 7.02
CA GLY A 55 -3.27 4.96 6.40
C GLY A 55 -4.43 4.90 7.41
N SER A 56 -5.65 4.99 6.91
CA SER A 56 -6.86 4.72 7.67
C SER A 56 -6.91 3.26 8.15
N VAL A 57 -7.76 2.98 9.15
CA VAL A 57 -7.97 1.61 9.65
C VAL A 57 -8.40 0.66 8.53
N ILE A 58 -9.19 1.16 7.57
CA ILE A 58 -9.67 0.39 6.42
C ILE A 58 -8.50 0.03 5.50
N GLU A 59 -7.66 1.00 5.14
CA GLU A 59 -6.49 0.77 4.27
C GLU A 59 -5.47 -0.16 4.94
N LYS A 60 -5.24 -0.01 6.25
CA LYS A 60 -4.41 -0.96 7.01
C LYS A 60 -4.98 -2.37 6.93
N ARG A 61 -6.30 -2.53 7.05
CA ARG A 61 -6.97 -3.84 6.95
C ARG A 61 -6.87 -4.45 5.55
N GLU A 62 -7.05 -3.65 4.50
CA GLU A 62 -6.87 -4.08 3.10
C GLU A 62 -5.42 -4.48 2.81
N LEU A 63 -4.44 -3.74 3.36
CA LEU A 63 -3.03 -4.11 3.25
C LEU A 63 -2.77 -5.47 3.91
N LEU A 64 -3.32 -5.69 5.11
CA LEU A 64 -3.20 -6.98 5.80
C LEU A 64 -3.84 -8.13 5.02
N SER A 65 -4.93 -7.89 4.28
CA SER A 65 -5.52 -8.93 3.41
C SER A 65 -4.65 -9.30 2.21
N CYS A 66 -3.66 -8.46 1.86
CA CYS A 66 -2.69 -8.76 0.82
C CYS A 66 -1.52 -9.62 1.32
N ILE A 67 -1.41 -9.88 2.63
CA ILE A 67 -0.36 -10.72 3.21
C ILE A 67 -0.68 -12.18 2.94
N LYS A 68 0.26 -12.92 2.35
CA LYS A 68 0.09 -14.35 2.04
C LYS A 68 0.50 -15.27 3.17
N ASN A 69 1.39 -14.81 4.05
CA ASN A 69 1.84 -15.61 5.18
C ASN A 69 0.73 -15.77 6.22
N LYS A 70 0.70 -16.93 6.86
CA LYS A 70 -0.14 -17.14 8.05
C LYS A 70 0.43 -16.34 9.22
N LEU A 71 -0.41 -15.50 9.80
CA LEU A 71 -0.09 -14.72 10.99
C LEU A 71 -0.58 -15.48 12.23
N ILE A 72 0.29 -15.66 13.22
CA ILE A 72 0.02 -16.36 14.48
C ILE A 72 0.02 -15.33 15.59
N LEU A 73 -1.11 -15.18 16.29
CA LEU A 73 -1.22 -14.34 17.49
C LEU A 73 -1.24 -15.24 18.72
N THR A 74 -0.16 -15.23 19.49
CA THR A 74 -0.02 -16.00 20.73
C THR A 74 0.53 -15.12 21.83
N GLN A 75 -0.06 -15.15 23.02
CA GLN A 75 0.39 -14.35 24.17
C GLN A 75 0.56 -12.85 23.86
N LYS A 76 -0.36 -12.27 23.06
CA LYS A 76 -0.30 -10.89 22.56
C LYS A 76 0.91 -10.57 21.66
N ALA A 77 1.69 -11.57 21.25
CA ALA A 77 2.76 -11.45 20.27
C ALA A 77 2.25 -11.91 18.89
N LEU A 78 2.42 -11.05 17.88
CA LEU A 78 2.12 -11.39 16.49
C LEU A 78 3.40 -11.91 15.82
N THR A 79 3.33 -13.13 15.29
CA THR A 79 4.43 -13.80 14.60
C THR A 79 3.99 -14.28 13.22
N ILE A 80 4.96 -14.51 12.34
CA ILE A 80 4.74 -15.03 11.00
C ILE A 80 5.14 -16.50 11.01
N GLU A 81 4.28 -17.37 10.51
CA GLU A 81 4.59 -18.79 10.33
C GLU A 81 5.77 -18.92 9.36
N LYS A 82 6.90 -19.45 9.85
CA LYS A 82 8.05 -19.78 9.01
C LYS A 82 7.72 -21.09 8.29
N LYS A 83 7.72 -21.08 6.95
CA LYS A 83 7.82 -22.31 6.17
C LYS A 83 9.21 -22.89 6.28
#